data_AF-F8GNT3-F1
#
_entry.id   AF-F8GNT3-F1
#
_cell.length_a   1.000
_cell.length_b   1.000
_cell.length_c   1.000
_cell.angle_alpha   90.00
_cell.angle_beta   90.00
_cell.angle_gamma   90.00
#
_symmetry.space_group_name_H-M   'P 1'
#
loop_
_entity.id
_entity.type
_entity.pdbx_description
1 polymer ?
#
loop_
_entity_poly.entity_id
_entity_poly.type
_entity_poly.pdbx_seq_one_letter_code
_entity_poly.pdbx_strand_id
1 'polypeptide(L)' 'MKQVSLTIPEIGLIAGTRAAGAAGLALLLSDRMNPEQRRAVGWTLLAVGVITTVPLVAQVLGKLQPYKSPDEK' A
#
# COMPACT_ATOMS: atom_id res chain seq x y z
N MET A 1 22.19 -2.35 -7.76
CA MET A 1 20.88 -1.80 -7.35
C MET A 1 21.13 -0.66 -6.38
N LYS A 2 20.59 0.54 -6.60
CA LYS A 2 20.72 1.66 -5.65
C LYS A 2 19.72 1.45 -4.51
N GLN A 3 20.19 1.46 -3.26
CA GLN A 3 19.33 1.43 -2.09
C GLN A 3 18.93 2.86 -1.73
N VAL A 4 17.63 3.09 -1.51
CA VAL A 4 17.11 4.36 -1.02
C VAL A 4 16.54 4.10 0.37
N SER A 5 17.15 4.72 1.38
CA SER A 5 16.69 4.66 2.76
C SER A 5 15.52 5.63 2.90
N LEU A 6 14.33 5.11 3.18
CA LEU A 6 13.14 5.91 3.47
C LEU A 6 12.74 5.72 4.93
N THR A 7 12.40 6.82 5.58
CA THR A 7 11.84 6.81 6.93
C THR A 7 10.41 6.30 6.93
N ILE A 8 9.93 5.81 8.08
CA ILE A 8 8.55 5.28 8.22
C ILE A 8 7.48 6.32 7.80
N PRO A 9 7.58 7.60 8.21
CA PRO A 9 6.62 8.61 7.76
C PRO A 9 6.64 8.85 6.24
N GLU A 10 7.80 8.81 5.60
CA GLU A 10 7.90 8.94 4.13
C GLU A 10 7.23 7.77 3.40
N ILE A 11 7.40 6.55 3.91
CA ILE A 11 6.70 5.37 3.38
C ILE A 11 5.18 5.56 3.51
N GLY A 12 4.72 6.04 4.67
CA GLY A 12 3.31 6.36 4.91
C GLY A 12 2.76 7.42 3.94
N LEU A 13 3.51 8.50 3.71
CA LEU A 13 3.12 9.58 2.79
C LEU A 13 3.04 9.10 1.33
N ILE A 14 4.01 8.30 0.89
CA ILE A 14 4.02 7.70 -0.45
C ILE A 14 2.85 6.72 -0.61
N ALA A 15 2.60 5.88 0.39
CA ALA A 15 1.49 4.95 0.36
C ALA A 15 0.13 5.68 0.33
N GLY A 16 -0.03 6.73 1.15
CA GLY A 16 -1.25 7.52 1.22
C GLY A 16 -1.57 8.24 -0.09
N THR A 17 -0.59 8.89 -0.70
CA THR A 17 -0.77 9.57 -2.01
C THR A 17 -1.13 8.59 -3.13
N ARG A 18 -0.51 7.41 -3.16
CA ARG A 18 -0.86 6.34 -4.11
C ARG A 18 -2.28 5.84 -3.91
N ALA A 19 -2.70 5.63 -2.66
CA ALA A 19 -4.05 5.20 -2.33
C ALA A 19 -5.09 6.25 -2.74
N ALA A 20 -4.83 7.53 -2.45
CA ALA A 20 -5.72 8.62 -2.84
C ALA A 20 -5.87 8.74 -4.38
N GLY A 21 -4.77 8.62 -5.13
CA GLY A 21 -4.81 8.63 -6.59
C GLY A 21 -5.58 7.44 -7.17
N ALA A 22 -5.37 6.23 -6.65
CA ALA A 22 -6.10 5.05 -7.05
C ALA A 22 -7.62 5.17 -6.74
N ALA A 23 -7.97 5.70 -5.56
CA ALA A 23 -9.36 5.96 -5.20
C ALA A 23 -10.03 6.97 -6.14
N GLY A 24 -9.35 8.07 -6.48
CA GLY A 24 -9.84 9.04 -7.45
C GLY A 24 -10.09 8.44 -8.83
N LEU A 25 -9.16 7.63 -9.34
CA LEU A 25 -9.32 6.91 -10.61
C LEU A 25 -10.48 5.90 -10.54
N ALA A 26 -10.59 5.15 -9.45
CA ALA A 26 -11.69 4.20 -9.26
C ALA A 26 -13.05 4.92 -9.25
N LEU A 27 -13.15 6.08 -8.60
CA LEU A 27 -14.37 6.89 -8.60
C LEU A 27 -14.72 7.39 -10.01
N LEU A 28 -13.75 7.89 -10.78
CA LEU A 28 -13.98 8.34 -12.16
C LEU A 28 -14.40 7.20 -13.09
N LEU A 29 -13.82 6.01 -12.93
CA LEU A 29 -14.16 4.84 -13.76
C LEU A 29 -15.46 4.15 -13.30
N SER A 30 -15.91 4.37 -12.07
CA SER A 30 -17.05 3.66 -11.48
C SER A 30 -18.37 3.91 -12.21
N ASP A 31 -18.52 5.05 -12.87
CA ASP A 31 -19.73 5.46 -13.58
C ASP A 31 -19.84 4.78 -14.96
N ARG A 32 -18.73 4.25 -15.49
CA ARG A 32 -18.66 3.54 -16.77
C ARG A 32 -18.91 2.03 -16.65
N MET A 33 -19.16 1.53 -15.44
CA MET A 33 -19.27 0.09 -15.16
C MET A 33 -20.67 -0.31 -14.70
N ASN A 34 -21.18 -1.42 -15.23
CA ASN A 34 -22.41 -2.04 -14.73
C ASN A 34 -22.25 -2.50 -13.27
N PRO A 35 -23.34 -2.60 -12.50
CA PRO A 35 -23.29 -2.91 -11.06
C PRO A 35 -22.56 -4.22 -10.74
N GLU A 36 -22.72 -5.27 -11.55
CA GLU A 36 -22.01 -6.54 -11.34
C GLU A 36 -20.50 -6.41 -11.60
N GLN A 37 -20.11 -5.71 -12.67
CA GLN A 37 -18.70 -5.49 -13.02
C GLN A 37 -17.99 -4.64 -11.96
N ARG A 38 -18.63 -3.56 -11.50
CA ARG A 38 -18.10 -2.71 -10.43
C ARG A 38 -17.86 -3.52 -9.16
N ARG A 39 -18.77 -4.43 -8.83
CA ARG A 39 -18.64 -5.31 -7.66
C ARG A 39 -17.50 -6.32 -7.84
N ALA A 40 -17.40 -6.99 -8.99
CA ALA A 40 -16.32 -7.94 -9.25
C ALA A 40 -14.93 -7.27 -9.25
N VAL A 41 -14.81 -6.10 -9.88
CA VAL A 41 -13.56 -5.34 -9.93
C VAL A 41 -13.20 -4.76 -8.56
N GLY A 42 -14.19 -4.26 -7.82
CA GLY A 42 -13.98 -3.80 -6.44
C GLY A 42 -13.46 -4.91 -5.53
N TRP A 43 -14.05 -6.11 -5.61
CA TRP A 43 -13.60 -7.26 -4.80
C TRP A 43 -12.21 -7.77 -5.20
N THR A 44 -11.89 -7.81 -6.49
CA THR A 44 -10.54 -8.22 -6.95
C THR A 44 -9.49 -7.19 -6.55
N LEU A 45 -9.75 -5.89 -6.74
CA LEU A 45 -8.84 -4.83 -6.30
C LEU A 45 -8.64 -4.83 -4.77
N LEU A 46 -9.70 -5.08 -3.99
CA LEU A 46 -9.61 -5.18 -2.54
C LEU A 46 -8.76 -6.39 -2.13
N ALA A 47 -8.97 -7.56 -2.73
CA ALA A 47 -8.18 -8.75 -2.45
C ALA A 47 -6.70 -8.53 -2.80
N VAL A 48 -6.40 -7.99 -3.98
CA VAL A 48 -5.03 -7.66 -4.41
C VAL A 48 -4.39 -6.63 -3.47
N GLY A 49 -5.13 -5.58 -3.10
CA GLY A 49 -4.66 -4.55 -2.18
C GLY A 49 -4.31 -5.13 -0.81
N VAL A 50 -5.17 -5.98 -0.26
CA VAL A 50 -4.93 -6.67 1.02
C VAL A 50 -3.71 -7.58 0.94
N ILE A 51 -3.61 -8.43 -0.08
CA ILE A 51 -2.49 -9.37 -0.25
C ILE A 51 -1.15 -8.66 -0.39
N THR A 52 -1.12 -7.49 -1.05
CA THR A 52 0.12 -6.76 -1.31
C THR A 52 0.48 -5.79 -0.19
N THR A 53 -0.50 -5.14 0.43
CA THR A 53 -0.27 -4.03 1.37
C THR A 53 -0.21 -4.50 2.82
N VAL A 54 -1.04 -5.45 3.24
CA VAL A 54 -1.05 -5.95 4.63
C VAL A 54 0.31 -6.50 5.07
N PRO A 55 0.98 -7.40 4.31
CA PRO A 55 2.29 -7.90 4.73
C PRO A 55 3.35 -6.80 4.69
N LEU A 56 3.25 -5.83 3.78
CA LEU A 56 4.19 -4.72 3.69
C LEU A 56 4.06 -3.79 4.90
N VAL A 57 2.83 -3.46 5.28
CA VAL A 57 2.53 -2.68 6.49
C VAL A 57 2.93 -3.45 7.74
N ALA A 58 2.66 -4.76 7.81
CA ALA A 58 3.08 -5.60 8.94
C ALA A 58 4.61 -5.68 9.06
N GLN A 59 5.36 -5.72 7.95
CA GLN A 59 6.82 -5.64 7.96
C GLN A 59 7.31 -4.27 8.41
N VAL A 60 6.71 -3.19 7.93
CA VAL A 60 7.06 -1.82 8.33
C VAL A 60 6.77 -1.58 9.81
N LEU A 61 5.61 -2.04 10.31
CA LEU A 61 5.24 -1.98 11.73
C LEU A 61 6.07 -2.93 12.59
N GLY A 62 6.41 -4.12 12.11
CA GLY A 62 7.31 -5.05 12.82
C GLY A 62 8.73 -4.51 12.96
N LYS A 63 9.21 -3.73 11.97
CA LYS A 63 10.48 -2.98 12.04
C LYS A 63 10.41 -1.72 12.93
N LEU A 64 9.25 -1.40 13.52
CA LEU A 64 9.19 -0.42 14.62
C LEU A 64 9.78 -0.98 15.92
N GLN A 65 10.06 -2.30 16.00
CA GLN A 65 11.00 -2.77 17.01
C GLN A 65 12.38 -2.21 16.70
N PRO A 66 13.06 -1.59 17.68
CA PRO A 66 14.29 -0.83 17.44
C PRO A 66 15.24 -1.68 16.61
N TYR A 67 15.60 -1.16 15.44
CA TYR A 67 16.68 -1.70 14.60
C TYR A 67 17.92 -1.77 15.49
N LYS A 68 18.21 -2.96 16.00
CA LYS A 68 19.44 -3.21 16.76
C LYS A 68 20.55 -3.25 15.73
N SER A 69 21.33 -2.18 15.65
CA SER A 69 22.54 -2.10 14.85
C SER A 69 23.39 -3.35 15.10
N PRO A 70 23.72 -4.15 14.07
CA PRO A 70 24.58 -5.33 14.21
C PRO A 70 26.07 -5.01 14.45
N ASP A 71 26.40 -3.80 14.93
CA ASP A 71 27.77 -3.29 14.93
C ASP A 71 28.18 -2.94 16.38
N GLU A 72 28.28 -3.99 17.21
CA GLU A 72 29.17 -3.97 18.37
C GLU A 72 29.79 -5.36 18.50
N LYS A 73 30.86 -5.61 17.75
CA LYS A 73 32.05 -6.39 18.14
C LYS A 73 33.23 -6.01 17.25
#